data_AF-A0A350UD38-F1
#
_entry.id   AF-A0A350UD38-F1
#
_cell.length_a   1.000
_cell.length_b   1.000
_cell.length_c   1.000
_cell.angle_alpha   90.00
_cell.angle_beta   90.00
_cell.angle_gamma   90.00
#
_symmetry.space_group_name_H-M   'P 1'
#
loop_
_entity.id
_entity.type
_entity.pdbx_description
1 polymer ?
#
loop_
_entity_poly.entity_id
_entity_poly.type
_entity_poly.pdbx_seq_one_letter_code
_entity_poly.pdbx_strand_id
1 'polypeptide(L)'
;MSSPARMRTWRCCSAKHRRQRHRKRRRRARGNDMRLARVVGNLVSTIKEQTHYNYKLLIVEYLDGAGNPVEAQQIVFDGADAGIGDLVLVNVDGGAAKQLLRDKEIIADNTACGVVDHWTFDGKVYGK
;
A
#
# COMPACT_ATOMS: atom_id res chain seq x y z
N MET A 1 27.52 36.03 -41.99
CA MET A 1 26.10 36.05 -41.54
C MET A 1 25.42 34.87 -42.24
N SER A 2 25.39 33.69 -41.62
CA SER A 2 24.36 33.16 -40.70
C SER A 2 23.53 32.08 -41.40
N SER A 3 23.64 30.84 -40.89
CA SER A 3 22.78 29.69 -41.21
C SER A 3 21.30 30.01 -40.86
N PRO A 4 20.30 29.24 -41.36
CA PRO A 4 19.91 28.08 -40.56
C PRO A 4 19.44 26.85 -41.35
N ALA A 5 19.60 25.71 -40.68
CA ALA A 5 19.10 24.39 -41.04
C ALA A 5 17.57 24.35 -41.12
N ARG A 6 17.05 23.63 -42.13
CA ARG A 6 15.62 23.34 -42.29
C ARG A 6 15.31 21.95 -41.71
N MET A 7 14.54 21.95 -40.62
CA MET A 7 13.99 20.79 -39.92
C MET A 7 13.29 19.83 -40.88
N ARG A 8 13.65 18.54 -40.78
CA ARG A 8 12.91 17.43 -41.37
C ARG A 8 11.68 17.15 -40.50
N THR A 9 10.56 17.00 -41.20
CA THR A 9 9.23 16.70 -40.65
C THR A 9 9.23 15.33 -39.96
N TRP A 10 8.78 15.31 -38.70
CA TRP A 10 8.49 14.06 -38.00
C TRP A 10 7.14 13.54 -38.47
N ARG A 11 7.18 12.52 -39.32
CA ARG A 11 6.00 11.75 -39.73
C ARG A 11 5.51 10.92 -38.54
N CYS A 12 4.24 11.11 -38.22
CA CYS A 12 3.43 10.23 -37.39
C CYS A 12 3.56 8.77 -37.85
N CYS A 13 3.97 7.87 -36.95
CA CYS A 13 3.93 6.42 -37.15
C CYS A 13 2.87 5.84 -36.20
N SER A 14 1.66 5.70 -36.71
CA SER A 14 0.52 5.15 -36.00
C SER A 14 0.70 3.65 -35.70
N ALA A 15 0.28 3.27 -34.50
CA ALA A 15 -0.44 2.02 -34.24
C ALA A 15 0.30 0.68 -34.40
N LYS A 16 1.39 0.41 -33.64
CA LYS A 16 1.78 -0.98 -33.26
C LYS A 16 2.44 -1.13 -31.86
N HIS A 17 2.28 -0.19 -30.94
CA HIS A 17 2.78 -0.34 -29.55
C HIS A 17 1.68 -0.74 -28.54
N ARG A 18 0.90 -1.77 -28.87
CA ARG A 18 -0.15 -2.32 -28.01
C ARG A 18 0.10 -3.79 -27.71
N ARG A 19 1.32 -4.16 -27.25
CA ARG A 19 1.66 -5.57 -26.91
C ARG A 19 2.93 -5.79 -26.04
N GLN A 20 3.38 -4.80 -25.27
CA GLN A 20 4.61 -4.92 -24.45
C GLN A 20 4.48 -4.27 -23.06
N ARG A 21 3.47 -4.66 -22.26
CA ARG A 21 3.46 -4.35 -20.81
C ARG A 21 3.16 -5.58 -19.94
N HIS A 22 3.30 -6.78 -20.49
CA HIS A 22 3.37 -8.01 -19.70
C HIS A 22 4.83 -8.27 -19.28
N ARG A 23 5.02 -8.55 -17.98
CA ARG A 23 6.28 -9.01 -17.35
C ARG A 23 7.42 -7.99 -17.24
N LYS A 24 7.23 -6.95 -16.43
CA LYS A 24 8.30 -6.58 -15.49
C LYS A 24 7.94 -7.12 -14.11
N ARG A 25 7.99 -8.45 -13.97
CA ARG A 25 8.20 -9.10 -12.67
C ARG A 25 9.62 -8.71 -12.24
N ARG A 26 9.78 -7.51 -11.67
CA ARG A 26 10.92 -7.26 -10.80
C ARG A 26 10.77 -8.25 -9.67
N ARG A 27 11.73 -9.18 -9.56
CA ARG A 27 11.99 -9.92 -8.32
C ARG A 27 12.28 -8.88 -7.25
N ARG A 28 11.24 -8.32 -6.61
CA ARG A 28 11.39 -7.59 -5.37
C ARG A 28 11.79 -8.62 -4.33
N ALA A 29 12.79 -8.28 -3.53
CA ALA A 29 13.27 -9.08 -2.42
C ALA A 29 12.07 -9.56 -1.57
N ARG A 30 12.22 -10.72 -0.95
CA ARG A 30 11.27 -11.35 -0.02
C ARG A 30 10.95 -10.43 1.17
N GLY A 31 10.21 -9.36 0.94
CA GLY A 31 9.45 -8.67 1.96
C GLY A 31 8.13 -9.41 2.06
N ASN A 32 7.70 -9.75 3.28
CA ASN A 32 6.38 -10.33 3.47
C ASN A 32 5.35 -9.31 2.96
N ASP A 33 4.53 -9.71 1.98
CA ASP A 33 3.50 -8.85 1.37
C ASP A 33 2.44 -8.41 2.41
N MET A 34 2.39 -9.10 3.56
CA MET A 34 1.51 -8.81 4.69
C MET A 34 2.29 -8.79 6.01
N ARG A 35 1.93 -7.91 6.94
CA ARG A 35 2.57 -7.75 8.25
C ARG A 35 1.52 -7.67 9.36
N LEU A 36 1.83 -8.24 10.52
CA LEU A 36 1.00 -8.09 11.72
C LEU A 36 1.25 -6.71 12.35
N ALA A 37 0.19 -6.03 12.77
CA ALA A 37 0.29 -4.75 13.46
C ALA A 37 -0.78 -4.60 14.55
N ARG A 38 -0.56 -3.67 15.48
CA ARG A 38 -1.56 -3.20 16.44
C ARG A 38 -1.91 -1.75 16.12
N VAL A 39 -3.20 -1.42 16.13
CA VAL A 39 -3.67 -0.05 15.98
C VAL A 39 -3.45 0.70 17.29
N VAL A 40 -2.74 1.82 17.22
CA VAL A 40 -2.42 2.66 18.38
C VAL A 40 -3.15 3.99 18.38
N GLY A 41 -3.67 4.42 17.23
CA GLY A 41 -4.36 5.70 17.12
C GLY A 41 -5.09 5.89 15.81
N ASN A 42 -5.88 6.96 15.76
CA ASN A 42 -6.50 7.46 14.54
C ASN A 42 -5.72 8.68 14.05
N LEU A 43 -5.58 8.82 12.73
CA LEU A 43 -4.97 10.00 12.11
C LEU A 43 -6.02 10.78 11.35
N VAL A 44 -6.12 12.07 11.67
CA VAL A 44 -6.99 13.01 10.96
C VAL A 44 -6.13 14.02 10.23
N SER A 45 -6.36 14.18 8.93
CA SER A 45 -5.82 15.29 8.14
C SER A 45 -6.98 16.03 7.48
N THR A 46 -7.05 17.34 7.71
CA THR A 46 -8.04 18.23 7.08
C THR A 46 -7.67 18.56 5.63
N ILE A 47 -6.38 18.52 5.30
CA ILE A 47 -5.85 18.82 3.97
C ILE A 47 -5.11 17.57 3.48
N LYS A 48 -5.65 16.94 2.45
CA LYS A 48 -5.10 15.75 1.80
C LYS A 48 -5.57 15.68 0.35
N GLU A 49 -4.98 14.76 -0.42
CA GLU A 49 -5.37 14.54 -1.81
C GLU A 49 -6.84 14.12 -1.89
N GLN A 50 -7.53 14.49 -2.99
CA GLN A 50 -8.97 14.25 -3.14
C GLN A 50 -9.34 12.76 -2.98
N THR A 51 -8.46 11.86 -3.39
CA THR A 51 -8.66 10.40 -3.29
C THR A 51 -8.63 9.89 -1.84
N HIS A 52 -8.07 10.65 -0.89
CA HIS A 52 -7.87 10.21 0.51
C HIS A 52 -8.97 10.66 1.48
N TYR A 53 -9.95 11.45 1.03
CA TYR A 53 -10.99 12.00 1.93
C TYR A 53 -11.94 10.95 2.48
N ASN A 54 -12.26 9.92 1.69
CA ASN A 54 -13.28 8.92 2.05
C ASN A 54 -12.72 7.74 2.86
N TYR A 55 -11.46 7.82 3.29
CA TYR A 55 -10.81 6.74 4.02
C TYR A 55 -10.38 7.17 5.41
N LYS A 56 -10.63 6.28 6.37
CA LYS A 56 -10.09 6.38 7.73
C LYS A 56 -8.61 6.00 7.69
N LEU A 57 -7.79 6.83 8.34
CA LEU A 57 -6.36 6.60 8.47
C LEU A 57 -6.06 6.19 9.92
N LEU A 58 -5.28 5.14 10.08
CA LEU A 58 -4.90 4.58 11.37
C LEU A 58 -3.40 4.73 11.55
N ILE A 59 -2.98 4.91 12.80
CA ILE A 59 -1.60 4.80 13.23
C ILE A 59 -1.44 3.39 13.80
N VAL A 60 -0.45 2.64 13.30
CA VAL A 60 -0.19 1.26 13.72
C VAL A 60 1.27 1.04 14.10
N GLU A 61 1.48 0.10 15.00
CA GLU A 61 2.80 -0.45 15.34
C GLU A 61 2.90 -1.86 14.76
N TYR A 62 3.90 -2.11 13.91
CA TYR A 62 4.13 -3.48 13.44
C TYR A 62 4.66 -4.35 14.56
N LEU A 63 4.21 -5.59 14.58
CA LEU A 63 4.58 -6.57 15.57
C LEU A 63 5.47 -7.66 14.98
N ASP A 64 6.38 -8.20 15.80
CA ASP A 64 7.01 -9.49 15.53
C ASP A 64 6.02 -10.65 15.78
N GLY A 65 6.46 -11.88 15.55
CA GLY A 65 5.64 -13.06 15.81
C GLY A 65 5.27 -13.25 17.28
N ALA A 66 6.01 -12.66 18.23
CA ALA A 66 5.73 -12.72 19.66
C ALA A 66 4.84 -11.56 20.15
N GLY A 67 4.46 -10.63 19.27
CA GLY A 67 3.61 -9.49 19.59
C GLY A 67 4.35 -8.23 20.07
N ASN A 68 5.68 -8.19 19.97
CA ASN A 68 6.47 -7.01 20.35
C ASN A 68 6.57 -6.03 19.18
N PRO A 69 6.52 -4.71 19.44
CA PRO A 69 6.71 -3.70 18.40
C PRO A 69 8.13 -3.74 17.85
N VAL A 70 8.28 -3.72 16.52
CA VAL A 70 9.61 -3.87 15.86
C VAL A 70 10.16 -2.61 15.23
N GLU A 71 9.31 -1.65 14.85
CA GLU A 71 9.72 -0.46 14.12
C GLU A 71 8.84 0.75 14.43
N ALA A 72 9.19 1.89 13.82
CA ALA A 72 8.45 3.13 13.98
C ALA A 72 7.01 2.99 13.49
N GLN A 73 6.09 3.65 14.19
CA GLN A 73 4.68 3.70 13.85
C GLN A 73 4.46 4.10 12.39
N GLN A 74 3.54 3.41 11.72
CA GLN A 74 3.17 3.67 10.34
C GLN A 74 1.73 4.15 10.24
N ILE A 75 1.44 4.87 9.14
CA ILE A 75 0.09 5.23 8.75
C ILE A 75 -0.43 4.16 7.80
N VAL A 76 -1.65 3.69 8.04
CA VAL A 76 -2.33 2.73 7.17
C VAL A 76 -3.73 3.21 6.84
N PHE A 77 -4.19 2.89 5.64
CA PHE A 77 -5.59 3.01 5.30
C PHE A 77 -6.38 1.90 5.96
N ASP A 78 -7.56 2.22 6.48
CA ASP A 78 -8.44 1.21 7.01
C ASP A 78 -9.34 0.62 5.92
N GLY A 79 -9.21 -0.69 5.68
CA GLY A 79 -10.10 -1.47 4.84
C GLY A 79 -10.96 -2.47 5.62
N ALA A 80 -10.82 -2.54 6.95
CA ALA A 80 -11.43 -3.57 7.79
C ALA A 80 -12.29 -3.02 8.94
N ASP A 81 -12.44 -1.70 9.01
CA ASP A 81 -13.11 -0.98 10.09
C ASP A 81 -12.48 -1.23 11.48
N ALA A 82 -11.16 -1.21 11.55
CA ALA A 82 -10.42 -1.43 12.81
C ALA A 82 -10.46 -0.21 13.74
N GLY A 83 -10.38 -0.48 15.05
CA GLY A 83 -10.28 0.52 16.12
C GLY A 83 -8.95 0.49 16.86
N ILE A 84 -8.75 1.46 17.75
CA ILE A 84 -7.56 1.52 18.61
C ILE A 84 -7.52 0.30 19.52
N GLY A 85 -6.37 -0.35 19.60
CA GLY A 85 -6.15 -1.58 20.37
C GLY A 85 -6.38 -2.86 19.58
N ASP A 86 -6.97 -2.79 18.37
CA ASP A 86 -7.16 -3.98 17.55
C ASP A 86 -5.85 -4.44 16.92
N LEU A 87 -5.73 -5.76 16.79
CA LEU A 87 -4.71 -6.41 16.01
C LEU A 87 -5.19 -6.51 14.57
N VAL A 88 -4.34 -6.12 13.63
CA VAL A 88 -4.68 -6.04 12.21
C VAL A 88 -3.60 -6.67 11.35
N LEU A 89 -4.02 -7.21 10.22
CA LEU A 89 -3.11 -7.66 9.17
C LEU A 89 -3.00 -6.56 8.11
N VAL A 90 -1.80 -6.03 7.94
CA VAL A 90 -1.51 -4.91 7.05
C VAL A 90 -0.86 -5.43 5.77
N ASN A 91 -1.48 -5.15 4.63
CA ASN A 91 -0.85 -5.29 3.32
C ASN A 91 0.11 -4.14 3.08
N VAL A 92 1.31 -4.44 2.58
CA VAL A 92 2.35 -3.44 2.23
C VAL A 92 2.55 -3.30 0.72
N ASP A 93 1.75 -3.99 -0.10
CA ASP A 93 1.74 -3.84 -1.55
C ASP A 93 0.64 -2.88 -2.01
N GLY A 94 1.02 -1.73 -2.57
CA GLY A 94 0.06 -0.77 -3.09
C GLY A 94 -0.80 -1.28 -4.26
N GLY A 95 -0.34 -2.30 -4.99
CA GLY A 95 -1.14 -2.96 -6.03
C GLY A 95 -2.33 -3.71 -5.44
N ALA A 96 -2.13 -4.42 -4.33
CA ALA A 96 -3.19 -5.07 -3.56
C ALA A 96 -4.06 -4.05 -2.79
N ALA A 97 -3.51 -2.92 -2.33
CA ALA A 97 -4.28 -1.87 -1.65
C ALA A 97 -5.44 -1.35 -2.51
N LYS A 98 -5.19 -1.11 -3.81
CA LYS A 98 -6.23 -0.71 -4.78
C LYS A 98 -7.36 -1.72 -4.91
N GLN A 99 -7.03 -3.01 -4.83
CA GLN A 99 -8.01 -4.09 -4.93
C GLN A 99 -8.84 -4.20 -3.64
N LEU A 100 -8.19 -4.08 -2.48
CA LEU A 100 -8.83 -4.11 -1.17
C LEU A 100 -9.82 -2.95 -0.99
N LEU A 101 -9.36 -1.72 -1.28
CA LEU A 101 -10.18 -0.51 -1.18
C LEU A 101 -11.16 -0.35 -2.35
N ARG A 102 -11.09 -1.22 -3.36
CA ARG A 102 -11.90 -1.18 -4.60
C ARG A 102 -11.82 0.17 -5.33
N ASP A 103 -10.66 0.80 -5.27
CA ASP A 103 -10.38 2.12 -5.83
C ASP A 103 -9.10 2.05 -6.66
N LYS A 104 -9.19 2.45 -7.93
CA LYS A 104 -8.07 2.38 -8.87
C LYS A 104 -7.19 3.64 -8.82
N GLU A 105 -7.74 4.74 -8.34
CA GLU A 105 -7.08 6.05 -8.30
C GLU A 105 -6.39 6.28 -6.96
N ILE A 106 -6.79 5.57 -5.90
CA ILE A 106 -6.14 5.66 -4.60
C ILE A 106 -4.63 5.36 -4.69
N ILE A 107 -3.85 6.18 -3.99
CA ILE A 107 -2.42 5.97 -3.80
C ILE A 107 -2.23 5.59 -2.33
N ALA A 108 -2.18 4.29 -2.08
CA ALA A 108 -2.01 3.68 -0.78
C ALA A 108 -0.97 2.58 -0.89
N ASP A 109 0.07 2.62 -0.04
CA ASP A 109 1.06 1.54 0.06
C ASP A 109 0.70 0.56 1.19
N ASN A 110 0.20 1.08 2.32
CA ASN A 110 -0.18 0.28 3.48
C ASN A 110 -1.70 0.29 3.70
N THR A 111 -2.30 -0.88 3.86
CA THR A 111 -3.76 -1.00 4.10
C THR A 111 -4.03 -2.12 5.10
N ALA A 112 -4.82 -1.83 6.13
CA ALA A 112 -5.35 -2.84 7.04
C ALA A 112 -6.41 -3.67 6.31
N CYS A 113 -6.14 -4.96 6.14
CA CYS A 113 -6.95 -5.89 5.35
C CYS A 113 -8.01 -6.60 6.19
N GLY A 114 -7.78 -6.72 7.49
CA GLY A 114 -8.62 -7.46 8.41
C GLY A 114 -8.15 -7.30 9.84
N VAL A 115 -9.09 -7.45 10.77
CA VAL A 115 -8.82 -7.61 12.21
C VAL A 115 -8.43 -9.07 12.47
N VAL A 116 -7.46 -9.28 13.36
CA VAL A 116 -6.91 -10.59 13.70
C VAL A 116 -7.45 -10.99 15.08
N ASP A 117 -8.15 -12.13 15.14
CA ASP A 117 -8.61 -12.69 16.41
C ASP A 117 -7.44 -13.39 17.14
N HIS A 118 -6.75 -14.28 16.42
CA HIS A 118 -5.65 -15.07 16.95
C HIS A 118 -4.55 -15.29 15.88
N TRP A 119 -3.30 -15.45 16.32
CA TRP A 119 -2.20 -15.93 15.49
C TRP A 119 -1.33 -16.92 16.26
N THR A 120 -0.71 -17.86 15.55
CA THR A 120 0.18 -18.84 16.15
C THR A 120 1.61 -18.55 15.74
N PHE A 121 2.52 -18.50 16.73
CA PHE A 121 3.93 -18.31 16.50
C PHE A 121 4.74 -19.20 17.45
N ASP A 122 5.66 -19.99 16.88
CA ASP A 122 6.51 -20.91 17.63
C ASP A 122 5.73 -21.87 18.56
N GLY A 123 4.61 -22.41 18.04
CA GLY A 123 3.74 -23.33 18.78
C GLY A 123 2.88 -22.70 19.88
N LYS A 124 3.01 -21.38 20.12
CA LYS A 124 2.17 -20.62 21.05
C LYS A 124 1.07 -19.89 20.30
N VAL A 125 -0.14 -19.93 20.84
CA VAL A 125 -1.28 -19.17 20.32
C VAL A 125 -1.34 -17.83 21.06
N TYR A 126 -1.44 -16.75 20.30
CA TYR A 126 -1.62 -15.39 20.76
C TYR A 126 -2.96 -14.87 20.22
N GLY A 127 -3.60 -13.97 20.95
CA GLY A 127 -4.85 -13.35 20.50
C GLY A 127 -5.50 -12.52 21.60
N LYS A 128 -6.66 -11.97 21.28
CA LYS A 128 -7.49 -11.20 22.22
C LYS A 128 -8.17 -12.10 23.25
#